data_AF-A0A1V5V4E5-F1
#
_entry.id   AF-A0A1V5V4E5-F1
#
_cell.length_a   1.000
_cell.length_b   1.000
_cell.length_c   1.000
_cell.angle_alpha   90.00
_cell.angle_beta   90.00
_cell.angle_gamma   90.00
#
_symmetry.space_group_name_H-M   'P 1'
#
loop_
_entity.id
_entity.type
_entity.pdbx_description
1 polymer ?
#
loop_
_entity_poly.entity_id
_entity_poly.type
_entity_poly.pdbx_seq_one_letter_code
_entity_poly.pdbx_strand_id
1 'polypeptide(L)'
;MDERLFCLRGTDRVVLWFDACMFDQTILARILYLLSFLPERPQIFLNCQNVCWDAEEFRKYQHAAIALSDADVELGKKAWISFASGRKAVEGDFTRLPFLREALERFAEEMPDASGLGRTQRELLLRVRTGANTPFAVFKGMDAYEKYPFMGDAQCWNLLDDLAARGLITITGSDGKPLRLSRAAAEELKTAVLLPK
;
A
#
# COMPACT_ATOMS: atom_id res chain seq x y z
N MET A 1 -8.61 13.31 -11.93
CA MET A 1 -8.78 13.50 -10.47
C MET A 1 -8.22 14.85 -10.07
N ASP A 2 -6.95 15.11 -10.40
CA ASP A 2 -6.20 16.31 -9.98
C ASP A 2 -6.86 17.63 -10.41
N GLU A 3 -7.36 17.73 -11.65
CA GLU A 3 -8.08 18.94 -12.12
C GLU A 3 -9.27 19.33 -11.23
N ARG A 4 -10.03 18.35 -10.74
CA ARG A 4 -11.17 18.63 -9.86
C ARG A 4 -10.73 19.18 -8.50
N LEU A 5 -9.58 18.73 -7.97
CA LEU A 5 -9.05 19.25 -6.71
C LEU A 5 -8.66 20.72 -6.85
N PHE A 6 -8.09 21.13 -7.98
CA PHE A 6 -7.70 22.51 -8.24
C PHE A 6 -8.86 23.46 -8.55
N CYS A 7 -10.06 22.92 -8.80
CA CYS A 7 -11.28 23.73 -8.95
C CYS A 7 -12.02 24.00 -7.62
N LEU A 8 -11.54 23.44 -6.51
CA LEU A 8 -12.15 23.64 -5.19
C LEU A 8 -11.91 25.06 -4.67
N ARG A 9 -12.89 25.57 -3.94
CA ARG A 9 -12.92 26.90 -3.33
C ARG A 9 -12.87 26.77 -1.81
N GLY A 10 -12.49 27.84 -1.10
CA GLY A 10 -12.47 27.85 0.37
C GLY A 10 -13.83 27.57 1.03
N THR A 11 -14.94 27.83 0.34
CA THR A 11 -16.29 27.55 0.83
C THR A 11 -16.74 26.09 0.62
N ASP A 12 -15.97 25.30 -0.12
CA ASP A 12 -16.34 23.92 -0.40
C ASP A 12 -16.07 23.01 0.80
N ARG A 13 -16.82 21.92 0.84
CA ARG A 13 -16.65 20.85 1.81
C ARG A 13 -16.26 19.56 1.10
N VAL A 14 -15.12 19.00 1.48
CA VAL A 14 -14.58 17.76 0.92
C VAL A 14 -14.60 16.69 2.00
N VAL A 15 -15.21 15.54 1.68
CA VAL A 15 -15.15 14.35 2.54
C VAL A 15 -14.33 13.29 1.83
N LEU A 16 -13.20 12.95 2.43
CA LEU A 16 -12.26 11.94 1.97
C LEU A 16 -12.59 10.60 2.64
N TRP A 17 -12.73 9.54 1.84
CA TRP A 17 -13.02 8.18 2.30
C TRP A 17 -11.85 7.29 1.92
N PHE A 18 -11.20 6.70 2.92
CA PHE A 18 -9.98 5.92 2.72
C PHE A 18 -9.96 4.67 3.62
N ASP A 19 -9.29 3.63 3.12
CA ASP A 19 -8.99 2.41 3.88
C ASP A 19 -7.57 2.49 4.48
N ALA A 20 -7.26 1.61 5.44
CA ALA A 20 -5.99 1.53 6.13
C ALA A 20 -4.81 1.08 5.25
N CYS A 21 -5.10 0.53 4.07
CA CYS A 21 -4.09 -0.09 3.21
C CYS A 21 -3.02 0.92 2.72
N MET A 22 -1.79 0.44 2.50
CA MET A 22 -0.64 1.28 2.13
C MET A 22 -0.91 2.12 0.86
N PHE A 23 -1.62 1.57 -0.12
CA PHE A 23 -1.94 2.29 -1.36
C PHE A 23 -2.95 3.41 -1.11
N ASP A 24 -4.04 3.15 -0.39
CA ASP A 24 -5.02 4.16 0.01
C ASP A 24 -4.36 5.30 0.80
N GLN A 25 -3.49 4.97 1.76
CA GLN A 25 -2.77 5.99 2.53
C GLN A 25 -1.80 6.81 1.68
N THR A 26 -1.19 6.21 0.65
CA THR A 26 -0.35 6.93 -0.31
C THR A 26 -1.18 7.91 -1.16
N ILE A 27 -2.38 7.50 -1.59
CA ILE A 27 -3.31 8.36 -2.32
C ILE A 27 -3.81 9.49 -1.42
N LEU A 28 -4.19 9.20 -0.18
CA LEU A 28 -4.57 10.22 0.82
C LEU A 28 -3.46 11.26 0.99
N ALA A 29 -2.22 10.81 1.20
CA ALA A 29 -1.07 11.72 1.32
C ALA A 29 -0.89 12.59 0.07
N ARG A 30 -1.04 12.02 -1.13
CA ARG A 30 -1.00 12.78 -2.40
C ARG A 30 -2.10 13.84 -2.46
N ILE A 31 -3.33 13.49 -2.09
CA ILE A 31 -4.44 14.45 -2.09
C ILE A 31 -4.17 15.60 -1.13
N LEU A 32 -3.73 15.30 0.10
CA LEU A 32 -3.36 16.33 1.08
C LEU A 32 -2.20 17.20 0.58
N TYR A 33 -1.20 16.61 -0.07
CA TYR A 33 -0.13 17.34 -0.75
C TYR A 33 -0.68 18.32 -1.78
N LEU A 34 -1.58 17.88 -2.67
CA LEU A 34 -2.16 18.75 -3.70
C LEU A 34 -3.02 19.87 -3.10
N LEU A 35 -3.85 19.55 -2.10
CA LEU A 35 -4.67 20.53 -1.36
C LEU A 35 -3.82 21.53 -0.58
N SER A 36 -2.56 21.20 -0.26
CA SER A 36 -1.65 22.12 0.42
C SER A 36 -1.27 23.34 -0.43
N PHE A 37 -1.44 23.26 -1.76
CA PHE A 37 -1.10 24.33 -2.70
C PHE A 37 -2.28 25.24 -3.06
N LEU A 38 -3.49 24.94 -2.58
CA LEU A 38 -4.64 25.81 -2.84
C LEU A 38 -4.50 27.11 -2.04
N PRO A 39 -4.67 28.29 -2.66
CA PRO A 39 -4.57 29.57 -1.96
C PRO A 39 -5.68 29.73 -0.92
N GLU A 40 -6.88 29.23 -1.23
CA GLU A 40 -8.00 29.10 -0.29
C GLU A 40 -8.40 27.63 -0.21
N ARG A 41 -8.12 27.00 0.92
CA ARG A 41 -8.35 25.57 1.12
C ARG A 41 -9.80 25.30 1.52
N PRO A 42 -10.46 24.29 0.95
CA PRO A 42 -11.79 23.86 1.40
C PRO A 42 -11.74 23.28 2.82
N GLN A 43 -12.91 23.09 3.43
CA GLN A 43 -13.02 22.30 4.65
C GLN A 43 -12.82 20.82 4.32
N ILE A 44 -11.81 20.20 4.92
CA ILE A 44 -11.45 18.79 4.66
C ILE A 44 -11.91 17.93 5.83
N PHE A 45 -12.66 16.89 5.53
CA PHE A 45 -13.08 15.87 6.47
C PHE A 45 -12.54 14.52 6.02
N LEU A 46 -12.10 13.70 6.97
CA LEU A 46 -11.57 12.37 6.72
C LEU A 46 -12.41 11.32 7.43
N ASN A 47 -12.91 10.36 6.65
CA ASN A 47 -13.40 9.09 7.14
C ASN A 47 -12.39 8.00 6.74
N CYS A 48 -11.63 7.51 7.71
CA CYS A 48 -10.57 6.53 7.49
C CYS A 48 -10.82 5.34 8.41
N GLN A 49 -11.17 4.19 7.82
CA GLN A 49 -11.55 2.98 8.56
C GLN A 49 -10.86 1.76 7.95
N ASN A 50 -10.51 0.77 8.79
CA ASN A 50 -10.04 -0.52 8.32
C ASN A 50 -11.22 -1.48 8.17
N VAL A 51 -12.02 -1.32 7.13
CA VAL A 51 -13.24 -2.12 6.89
C VAL A 51 -13.41 -2.46 5.42
N CYS A 52 -14.05 -3.60 5.15
CA CYS A 52 -14.53 -3.89 3.81
C CYS A 52 -15.75 -3.00 3.54
N TRP A 53 -15.62 -2.06 2.61
CA TRP A 53 -16.70 -1.14 2.29
C TRP A 53 -17.85 -1.84 1.57
N ASP A 54 -18.93 -2.08 2.31
CA ASP A 54 -20.23 -2.44 1.78
C ASP A 54 -21.30 -1.39 2.13
N ALA A 55 -22.55 -1.65 1.73
CA ALA A 55 -23.64 -0.73 1.99
C ALA A 55 -23.96 -0.55 3.49
N GLU A 56 -23.64 -1.53 4.34
CA GLU A 56 -23.86 -1.47 5.79
C GLU A 56 -22.78 -0.62 6.45
N GLU A 57 -21.51 -0.91 6.18
CA GLU A 57 -20.37 -0.17 6.73
C GLU A 57 -20.38 1.29 6.26
N PHE A 58 -20.79 1.56 5.00
CA PHE A 58 -20.96 2.94 4.52
C PHE A 58 -21.99 3.71 5.35
N ARG A 59 -23.16 3.11 5.64
CA ARG A 59 -24.20 3.76 6.46
C ARG A 59 -23.77 3.96 7.91
N LYS A 60 -23.00 3.02 8.46
CA LYS A 60 -22.48 3.11 9.82
C LYS A 60 -21.48 4.26 9.98
N TYR A 61 -20.59 4.46 9.00
CA TYR A 61 -19.53 5.45 9.08
C TYR A 61 -19.82 6.78 8.35
N GLN A 62 -20.96 6.95 7.69
CA GLN A 62 -21.29 8.19 6.94
C GLN A 62 -21.21 9.49 7.76
N HIS A 63 -21.28 9.42 9.09
CA HIS A 63 -21.17 10.57 9.99
C HIS A 63 -19.90 10.55 10.86
N ALA A 64 -18.98 9.60 10.61
CA ALA A 64 -17.76 9.42 11.40
C ALA A 64 -16.59 10.31 10.94
N ALA A 65 -16.78 11.09 9.86
CA ALA A 65 -15.71 11.89 9.30
C ALA A 65 -15.26 13.00 10.27
N ILE A 66 -13.96 13.09 10.51
CA ILE A 66 -13.36 14.11 11.37
C ILE A 66 -12.82 15.26 10.54
N ALA A 67 -12.90 16.49 11.06
CA ALA A 67 -12.27 17.64 10.41
C ALA A 67 -10.75 17.56 10.52
N LEU A 68 -10.05 17.76 9.41
CA LEU A 68 -8.60 17.90 9.37
C LEU A 68 -8.19 19.36 9.57
N SER A 69 -7.15 19.56 10.36
CA SER A 69 -6.49 20.84 10.58
C SER A 69 -5.41 21.11 9.52
N ASP A 70 -4.91 22.34 9.48
CA ASP A 70 -3.77 22.68 8.60
C ASP A 70 -2.51 21.87 8.93
N ALA A 71 -2.31 21.51 10.20
CA ALA A 71 -1.20 20.66 10.62
C ALA A 71 -1.32 19.25 10.03
N ASP A 72 -2.53 18.70 9.93
CA ASP A 72 -2.77 17.38 9.34
C ASP A 72 -2.51 17.41 7.82
N VAL A 73 -2.90 18.49 7.14
CA VAL A 73 -2.61 18.65 5.70
C VAL A 73 -1.11 18.78 5.45
N GLU A 74 -0.40 19.57 6.26
CA GLU A 74 1.06 19.66 6.15
C GLU A 74 1.74 18.33 6.50
N LEU A 75 1.19 17.54 7.41
CA LEU A 75 1.70 16.19 7.68
C LEU A 75 1.48 15.26 6.47
N GLY A 76 0.31 15.29 5.84
CA GLY A 76 0.03 14.57 4.60
C GLY A 76 0.96 14.96 3.45
N LYS A 77 1.27 16.26 3.32
CA LYS A 77 2.25 16.77 2.36
C LYS A 77 3.64 16.20 2.59
N LYS A 78 4.12 16.19 3.84
CA LYS A 78 5.40 15.57 4.21
C LYS A 78 5.41 14.07 3.91
N ALA A 79 4.31 13.37 4.21
CA ALA A 79 4.14 11.96 3.91
C ALA A 79 4.24 11.68 2.41
N TRP A 80 3.57 12.47 1.56
CA TRP A 80 3.68 12.32 0.11
C TRP A 80 5.11 12.53 -0.39
N ILE A 81 5.80 13.57 0.11
CA ILE A 81 7.21 13.80 -0.23
C ILE A 81 8.08 12.61 0.19
N SER A 82 7.78 11.98 1.32
CA SER A 82 8.46 10.76 1.74
C SER A 82 8.20 9.60 0.78
N PHE A 83 6.94 9.30 0.45
CA PHE A 83 6.59 8.26 -0.53
C PHE A 83 7.29 8.49 -1.87
N ALA A 84 7.25 9.72 -2.38
CA ALA A 84 7.84 10.09 -3.67
C ALA A 84 9.38 10.07 -3.66
N SER A 85 10.03 10.18 -2.50
CA SER A 85 11.50 10.14 -2.36
C SER A 85 12.04 8.82 -1.83
N GLY A 86 11.17 7.90 -1.41
CA GLY A 86 11.49 6.49 -1.20
C GLY A 86 12.30 6.14 0.05
N ARG A 87 12.27 6.91 1.17
CA ARG A 87 12.78 6.49 2.52
C ARG A 87 12.80 7.56 3.63
N LYS A 88 12.03 8.65 3.58
CA LYS A 88 12.15 9.69 4.62
C LYS A 88 11.23 9.42 5.82
N ALA A 89 11.80 9.24 7.01
CA ALA A 89 10.99 9.25 8.23
C ALA A 89 10.18 10.56 8.30
N VAL A 90 8.91 10.44 8.69
CA VAL A 90 8.02 11.58 8.84
C VAL A 90 7.65 11.70 10.30
N GLU A 91 8.09 12.80 10.91
CA GLU A 91 7.75 13.15 12.28
C GLU A 91 6.47 14.01 12.30
N GLY A 92 5.65 13.79 13.32
CA GLY A 92 4.39 14.49 13.50
C GLY A 92 3.39 13.71 14.35
N ASP A 93 2.29 14.37 14.68
CA ASP A 93 1.13 13.77 15.33
C ASP A 93 0.20 13.15 14.27
N PHE A 94 0.08 11.82 14.28
CA PHE A 94 -0.73 11.06 13.34
C PHE A 94 -2.13 10.74 13.89
N THR A 95 -2.54 11.33 15.02
CA THR A 95 -3.82 10.99 15.68
C THR A 95 -5.02 11.11 14.75
N ARG A 96 -5.03 12.08 13.83
CA ARG A 96 -6.11 12.27 12.82
C ARG A 96 -5.84 11.57 11.49
N LEU A 97 -4.67 10.95 11.32
CA LEU A 97 -4.24 10.20 10.13
C LEU A 97 -3.80 8.79 10.58
N PRO A 98 -4.71 8.00 11.16
CA PRO A 98 -4.37 6.88 12.05
C PRO A 98 -3.54 5.77 11.40
N PHE A 99 -3.70 5.56 10.09
CA PHE A 99 -2.98 4.51 9.35
C PHE A 99 -1.77 5.02 8.56
N LEU A 100 -1.57 6.35 8.49
CA LEU A 100 -0.57 6.93 7.60
C LEU A 100 0.86 6.64 8.06
N ARG A 101 1.12 6.63 9.37
CA ARG A 101 2.44 6.24 9.92
C ARG A 101 2.79 4.79 9.55
N GLU A 102 1.87 3.87 9.82
CA GLU A 102 2.06 2.45 9.53
C GLU A 102 2.19 2.19 8.03
N ALA A 103 1.47 2.93 7.18
CA ALA A 103 1.63 2.85 5.74
C ALA A 103 3.01 3.34 5.25
N LEU A 104 3.56 4.40 5.85
CA LEU A 104 4.93 4.87 5.54
C LEU A 104 5.97 3.81 5.92
N GLU A 105 5.82 3.19 7.09
CA GLU A 105 6.69 2.11 7.57
C GLU A 105 6.60 0.90 6.64
N ARG A 106 5.38 0.47 6.30
CA ARG A 106 5.12 -0.62 5.37
C ARG A 106 5.71 -0.36 3.98
N PHE A 107 5.61 0.86 3.47
CA PHE A 107 6.17 1.24 2.18
C PHE A 107 7.70 1.22 2.18
N ALA A 108 8.34 1.58 3.30
CA ALA A 108 9.79 1.47 3.41
C ALA A 108 10.29 0.03 3.26
N GLU A 109 9.49 -0.97 3.65
CA GLU A 109 9.78 -2.40 3.47
C GLU A 109 9.69 -2.86 2.00
N GLU A 110 9.00 -2.12 1.13
CA GLU A 110 8.98 -2.40 -0.32
C GLU A 110 10.25 -1.95 -1.02
N MET A 111 11.06 -1.11 -0.38
CA MET A 111 12.28 -0.62 -0.99
C MET A 111 13.31 -1.76 -1.10
N PRO A 112 13.87 -2.03 -2.30
CA PRO A 112 14.86 -3.07 -2.48
C PRO A 112 16.03 -2.96 -1.52
N ASP A 113 16.41 -4.08 -0.91
CA ASP A 113 17.64 -4.19 -0.14
C ASP A 113 18.83 -4.59 -1.04
N ALA A 114 19.91 -5.09 -0.44
CA ALA A 114 21.12 -5.47 -1.17
C ALA A 114 20.90 -6.58 -2.22
N SER A 115 19.86 -7.42 -2.08
CA SER A 115 19.51 -8.43 -3.09
C SER A 115 18.57 -7.90 -4.17
N GLY A 116 18.14 -6.64 -4.06
CA GLY A 116 17.25 -6.02 -5.01
C GLY A 116 15.78 -6.42 -4.84
N LEU A 117 15.41 -7.01 -3.69
CA LEU A 117 14.04 -7.43 -3.40
C LEU A 117 13.42 -6.59 -2.28
N GLY A 118 12.13 -6.29 -2.41
CA GLY A 118 11.28 -5.74 -1.35
C GLY A 118 10.55 -6.84 -0.57
N ARG A 119 9.81 -6.46 0.50
CA ARG A 119 9.06 -7.41 1.33
C ARG A 119 8.04 -8.22 0.54
N THR A 120 7.22 -7.60 -0.33
CA THR A 120 6.20 -8.34 -1.09
C THR A 120 6.82 -9.42 -1.98
N GLN A 121 7.92 -9.12 -2.67
CA GLN A 121 8.64 -10.11 -3.49
C GLN A 121 9.15 -11.28 -2.66
N ARG A 122 9.70 -11.02 -1.45
CA ARG A 122 10.13 -12.09 -0.54
C ARG A 122 8.97 -12.97 -0.10
N GLU A 123 7.83 -12.37 0.23
CA GLU A 123 6.64 -13.12 0.63
C GLU A 123 6.14 -14.02 -0.52
N LEU A 124 6.13 -13.52 -1.76
CA LEU A 124 5.81 -14.35 -2.94
C LEU A 124 6.75 -15.56 -3.05
N LEU A 125 8.06 -15.36 -2.90
CA LEU A 125 9.04 -16.46 -2.92
C LEU A 125 8.81 -17.46 -1.77
N LEU A 126 8.47 -16.97 -0.57
CA LEU A 126 8.13 -17.80 0.59
C LEU A 126 6.87 -18.65 0.33
N ARG A 127 5.86 -18.10 -0.34
CA ARG A 127 4.66 -18.85 -0.73
C ARG A 127 4.97 -19.96 -1.72
N VAL A 128 5.76 -19.68 -2.74
CA VAL A 128 6.21 -20.71 -3.69
C VAL A 128 7.02 -21.79 -2.96
N ARG A 129 7.90 -21.41 -2.02
CA ARG A 129 8.66 -22.36 -1.20
C ARG A 129 7.78 -23.27 -0.33
N THR A 130 6.69 -22.74 0.20
CA THR A 130 5.78 -23.46 1.12
C THR A 130 4.67 -24.25 0.41
N GLY A 131 4.69 -24.30 -0.92
CA GLY A 131 3.85 -25.21 -1.72
C GLY A 131 2.79 -24.53 -2.58
N ALA A 132 2.71 -23.20 -2.60
CA ALA A 132 1.85 -22.49 -3.54
C ALA A 132 2.45 -22.57 -4.95
N ASN A 133 1.93 -23.50 -5.74
CA ASN A 133 2.49 -23.86 -7.04
C ASN A 133 1.77 -23.22 -8.24
N THR A 134 0.82 -22.31 -8.02
CA THR A 134 0.14 -21.55 -9.08
C THR A 134 0.10 -20.07 -8.69
N PRO A 135 0.06 -19.12 -9.65
CA PRO A 135 -0.09 -17.70 -9.32
C PRO A 135 -1.32 -17.41 -8.46
N PHE A 136 -2.45 -18.08 -8.75
CA PHE A 136 -3.67 -17.93 -7.97
C PHE A 136 -3.53 -18.45 -6.54
N ALA A 137 -2.85 -19.60 -6.34
CA ALA A 137 -2.60 -20.12 -5.00
C ALA A 137 -1.66 -19.21 -4.18
N VAL A 138 -0.67 -18.59 -4.85
CA VAL A 138 0.18 -17.58 -4.22
C VAL A 138 -0.66 -16.37 -3.81
N PHE A 139 -1.40 -15.78 -4.76
CA PHE A 139 -2.26 -14.62 -4.54
C PHE A 139 -3.25 -14.83 -3.38
N LYS A 140 -3.99 -15.95 -3.39
CA LYS A 140 -4.97 -16.31 -2.34
C LYS A 140 -4.33 -16.39 -0.94
N GLY A 141 -3.04 -16.68 -0.87
CA GLY A 141 -2.31 -16.70 0.40
C GLY A 141 -1.97 -15.30 0.93
N MET A 142 -1.82 -14.30 0.07
CA MET A 142 -1.17 -13.04 0.46
C MET A 142 -1.90 -12.31 1.60
N ASP A 143 -3.23 -12.37 1.63
CA ASP A 143 -4.04 -11.73 2.69
C ASP A 143 -3.68 -12.19 4.10
N ALA A 144 -3.24 -13.43 4.28
CA ALA A 144 -2.87 -13.95 5.60
C ALA A 144 -1.56 -13.37 6.16
N TYR A 145 -0.81 -12.63 5.33
CA TYR A 145 0.54 -12.12 5.63
C TYR A 145 0.63 -10.60 5.47
N GLU A 146 -0.47 -9.96 5.09
CA GLU A 146 -0.58 -8.52 5.00
C GLU A 146 -1.61 -8.02 6.01
N LYS A 147 -1.20 -7.09 6.88
CA LYS A 147 -2.09 -6.59 7.94
C LYS A 147 -3.29 -5.86 7.34
N TYR A 148 -3.02 -5.07 6.30
CA TYR A 148 -4.03 -4.38 5.50
C TYR A 148 -3.85 -4.80 4.03
N PRO A 149 -4.54 -5.86 3.59
CA PRO A 149 -4.44 -6.35 2.23
C PRO A 149 -4.66 -5.23 1.22
N PHE A 150 -3.75 -5.11 0.27
CA PHE A 150 -3.78 -4.03 -0.73
C PHE A 150 -3.53 -4.52 -2.15
N MET A 151 -2.94 -5.71 -2.31
CA MET A 151 -2.43 -6.19 -3.58
C MET A 151 -3.56 -6.85 -4.37
N GLY A 152 -3.77 -6.41 -5.61
CA GLY A 152 -4.62 -7.09 -6.57
C GLY A 152 -3.91 -8.26 -7.27
N ASP A 153 -4.69 -9.10 -7.95
CA ASP A 153 -4.20 -10.23 -8.73
C ASP A 153 -3.25 -9.80 -9.87
N ALA A 154 -3.61 -8.74 -10.61
CA ALA A 154 -2.76 -8.11 -11.63
C ALA A 154 -1.37 -7.73 -11.11
N GLN A 155 -1.31 -7.12 -9.93
CA GLN A 155 -0.05 -6.75 -9.30
C GLN A 155 0.73 -8.00 -8.87
N CYS A 156 0.05 -9.01 -8.34
CA CYS A 156 0.67 -10.29 -7.99
C CYS A 156 1.32 -10.96 -9.21
N TRP A 157 0.62 -11.03 -10.34
CA TRP A 157 1.16 -11.61 -11.58
C TRP A 157 2.39 -10.84 -12.08
N ASN A 158 2.33 -9.51 -12.12
CA ASN A 158 3.47 -8.68 -12.54
C ASN A 158 4.72 -8.91 -11.67
N LEU A 159 4.53 -9.07 -10.35
CA LEU A 159 5.65 -9.37 -9.45
C LEU A 159 6.20 -10.78 -9.65
N LEU A 160 5.34 -11.77 -9.93
CA LEU A 160 5.78 -13.13 -10.27
C LEU A 160 6.57 -13.13 -11.59
N ASP A 161 6.14 -12.37 -12.59
CA ASP A 161 6.86 -12.22 -13.85
C ASP A 161 8.23 -11.54 -13.67
N ASP A 162 8.33 -10.50 -12.84
CA ASP A 162 9.62 -9.89 -12.47
C ASP A 162 10.54 -10.89 -11.75
N LEU A 163 10.00 -11.67 -10.80
CA LEU A 163 10.76 -12.73 -10.12
C LEU A 163 11.23 -13.82 -11.11
N ALA A 164 10.40 -14.17 -12.11
CA ALA A 164 10.76 -15.12 -13.14
C ALA A 164 11.85 -14.58 -14.08
N ALA A 165 11.73 -13.31 -14.49
CA ALA A 165 12.73 -12.63 -15.31
C ALA A 165 14.09 -12.53 -14.60
N ARG A 166 14.09 -12.43 -13.27
CA ARG A 166 15.30 -12.48 -12.42
C ARG A 166 15.83 -13.90 -12.18
N GLY A 167 15.17 -14.93 -12.70
CA GLY A 167 15.55 -16.33 -12.50
C GLY A 167 15.33 -16.85 -11.07
N LEU A 168 14.50 -16.18 -10.28
CA LEU A 168 14.18 -16.57 -8.89
C LEU A 168 13.06 -17.61 -8.84
N ILE A 169 12.16 -17.58 -9.81
CA ILE A 169 11.17 -18.64 -10.03
C ILE A 169 11.17 -19.08 -11.49
N THR A 170 10.58 -20.24 -11.76
CA THR A 170 10.26 -20.69 -13.11
C THR A 170 8.75 -20.81 -13.22
N ILE A 171 8.19 -20.18 -14.24
CA ILE A 171 6.79 -20.33 -14.65
C ILE A 171 6.79 -21.32 -15.82
N THR A 172 6.10 -22.45 -15.67
CA THR A 172 6.03 -23.47 -16.73
C THR A 172 4.62 -23.54 -17.34
N GLY A 173 4.51 -24.04 -18.57
CA GLY A 173 3.22 -24.22 -19.26
C GLY A 173 2.71 -22.99 -20.00
N SER A 174 2.08 -23.21 -21.15
CA SER A 174 1.48 -22.17 -22.01
C SER A 174 0.24 -21.52 -21.38
N ASP A 175 -0.25 -22.05 -20.25
CA ASP A 175 -1.38 -21.56 -19.47
C ASP A 175 -1.01 -21.05 -18.06
N GLY A 176 0.29 -20.95 -17.73
CA GLY A 176 0.80 -20.29 -16.52
C GLY A 176 0.65 -21.05 -15.20
N LYS A 177 0.46 -22.38 -15.22
CA LYS A 177 -0.02 -23.12 -14.04
C LYS A 177 1.03 -23.60 -13.01
N PRO A 178 2.23 -24.12 -13.32
CA PRO A 178 3.19 -24.50 -12.27
C PRO A 178 4.30 -23.46 -12.06
N LEU A 179 4.35 -22.91 -10.85
CA LEU A 179 5.46 -22.14 -10.29
C LEU A 179 6.43 -23.08 -9.58
N ARG A 180 7.73 -22.90 -9.81
CA ARG A 180 8.79 -23.58 -9.07
C ARG A 180 9.87 -22.59 -8.61
N LEU A 181 10.33 -22.76 -7.39
CA LEU A 181 11.44 -21.99 -6.84
C LEU A 181 12.75 -22.41 -7.50
N SER A 182 13.60 -21.44 -7.89
CA SER A 182 14.94 -21.75 -8.38
C SER A 182 15.92 -22.01 -7.23
N ARG A 183 17.09 -22.58 -7.53
CA ARG A 183 18.16 -22.74 -6.53
C ARG A 183 18.63 -21.39 -5.98
N ALA A 184 18.69 -20.35 -6.81
CA ALA A 184 19.09 -19.01 -6.41
C ALA A 184 18.11 -18.42 -5.38
N ALA A 185 16.80 -18.55 -5.62
CA ALA A 185 15.80 -18.11 -4.66
C ALA A 185 15.77 -18.94 -3.37
N ALA A 186 16.09 -20.24 -3.44
CA ALA A 186 16.22 -21.05 -2.24
C ALA A 186 17.36 -20.57 -1.32
N GLU A 187 18.48 -20.10 -1.88
CA GLU A 187 19.57 -19.51 -1.09
C GLU A 187 19.21 -18.12 -0.55
N GLU A 188 18.56 -17.27 -1.35
CA GLU A 188 18.03 -15.96 -0.91
C GLU A 188 17.08 -16.08 0.29
N LEU A 189 16.28 -17.14 0.35
CA LEU A 189 15.35 -17.37 1.45
C LEU A 189 15.97 -18.08 2.68
N LYS A 190 17.24 -18.49 2.64
CA LYS A 190 17.97 -19.01 3.82
C LYS A 190 18.54 -17.87 4.67
N THR A 191 18.86 -16.75 4.04
CA THR A 191 19.31 -15.52 4.72
C THR A 191 18.15 -14.65 5.17
N ALA A 192 16.98 -14.79 4.54
CA ALA A 192 15.76 -14.10 4.95
C ALA A 192 15.20 -14.69 6.27
N VAL A 193 15.12 -13.85 7.30
CA VAL A 193 14.37 -14.15 8.53
C VAL A 193 12.90 -14.32 8.13
N LEU A 194 12.34 -15.51 8.41
CA LEU A 194 10.89 -15.71 8.40
C LEU A 194 10.30 -14.74 9.42
N LEU A 195 9.67 -13.65 8.98
CA LEU A 195 8.91 -12.78 9.87
C LEU A 195 7.77 -13.62 10.46
N PRO A 196 7.79 -13.92 11.77
CA PRO A 196 6.63 -14.51 12.41
C PRO A 196 5.50 -13.48 12.44
N LYS A 197 4.27 -13.97 12.59
CA LYS A 197 3.09 -13.15 12.89
C LYS A 197 3.29 -12.27 14.12
#